data_AF-A0A7Z0Q0W6-F1
#
_entry.id   AF-A0A7Z0Q0W6-F1
#
_cell.length_a   1.000
_cell.length_b   1.000
_cell.length_c   1.000
_cell.angle_alpha   90.00
_cell.angle_beta   90.00
_cell.angle_gamma   90.00
#
_symmetry.space_group_name_H-M   'P 1'
#
loop_
_entity.id
_entity.type
_entity.pdbx_description
1 polymer ?
#
loop_
_entity_poly.entity_id
_entity_poly.type
_entity_poly.pdbx_seq_one_letter_code
_entity_poly.pdbx_strand_id
1 'polypeptide(L)' 'MSAAGEPAVFLEGLDRILTEVADTGRRLTRDELESRRELGEQAAEAGLGLRGM' A
#
# COMPACT_ATOMS: atom_id res chain seq x y z
N MET A 1 -3.46 12.61 -21.22
CA MET A 1 -3.15 11.34 -20.51
C MET A 1 -2.96 11.69 -19.06
N SER A 2 -3.91 11.34 -18.17
CA SER A 2 -3.73 11.58 -16.74
C SER A 2 -2.60 10.71 -16.23
N ALA A 3 -1.51 11.33 -15.81
CA ALA A 3 -0.30 10.69 -15.31
C ALA A 3 -0.43 10.27 -13.83
N ALA A 4 -1.64 9.97 -13.37
CA ALA A 4 -1.88 9.32 -12.08
C ALA A 4 -2.28 7.88 -12.41
N GLY A 5 -1.35 6.93 -12.24
CA GLY A 5 -1.69 5.51 -12.22
C GLY A 5 -2.81 5.29 -11.21
N GLU A 6 -3.80 4.45 -11.54
CA GLU A 6 -4.95 4.22 -10.66
C GLU A 6 -4.47 3.91 -9.22
N PRO A 7 -5.09 4.50 -8.17
CA PRO A 7 -4.68 4.29 -6.78
C PRO A 7 -4.50 2.81 -6.39
N ALA A 8 -5.21 1.91 -7.06
CA ALA A 8 -5.12 0.46 -6.90
C ALA A 8 -3.69 -0.09 -7.08
N VAL A 9 -2.88 0.50 -7.97
CA VAL A 9 -1.50 0.04 -8.23
C VAL A 9 -0.63 0.20 -6.97
N PHE A 10 -0.80 1.29 -6.23
CA PHE A 10 -0.05 1.53 -5.00
C PHE A 10 -0.56 0.71 -3.80
N LEU A 11 -1.70 0.06 -3.95
CA LEU A 11 -2.32 -0.79 -2.93
C LEU A 11 -2.24 -2.29 -3.28
N GLU A 12 -1.61 -2.64 -4.41
CA GLU A 12 -1.55 -4.01 -4.89
C GLU A 12 -0.93 -4.96 -3.84
N GLY A 13 -1.64 -6.06 -3.57
CA GLY A 13 -1.23 -7.08 -2.60
C GLY A 13 -1.33 -6.68 -1.13
N LEU A 14 -1.74 -5.46 -0.79
CA LEU A 14 -2.02 -5.07 0.60
C LEU A 14 -3.20 -5.88 1.18
N ASP A 15 -4.22 -6.14 0.38
CA ASP A 15 -5.38 -6.96 0.73
C ASP A 15 -4.98 -8.36 1.19
N ARG A 16 -4.07 -9.01 0.46
CA ARG A 16 -3.56 -10.35 0.79
C ARG A 16 -2.78 -10.35 2.10
N ILE A 17 -1.89 -9.37 2.27
CA ILE A 17 -1.08 -9.22 3.49
C ILE A 17 -1.99 -8.99 4.70
N LEU A 18 -2.98 -8.08 4.58
CA LEU A 18 -3.91 -7.80 5.66
C LEU A 18 -4.79 -9.02 6.00
N THR A 19 -5.20 -9.79 4.99
CA THR A 19 -5.96 -11.03 5.20
C THR A 19 -5.14 -12.04 6.02
N GLU A 20 -3.88 -12.27 5.64
CA GLU A 20 -3.00 -13.19 6.36
C GLU A 20 -2.71 -12.72 7.79
N VAL A 21 -2.45 -11.43 7.95
CA VAL A 21 -2.22 -10.81 9.27
C VAL A 21 -3.45 -10.93 10.15
N ALA A 22 -4.65 -10.71 9.60
CA ALA A 22 -5.91 -10.84 10.33
C ALA A 22 -6.18 -12.29 10.74
N ASP A 23 -5.92 -13.25 9.85
CA ASP A 23 -6.14 -14.69 10.10
C ASP A 23 -5.18 -15.23 11.17
N THR A 24 -3.91 -14.83 11.12
CA THR A 24 -2.87 -15.34 12.01
C THR A 24 -2.70 -14.52 13.29
N GLY A 25 -3.18 -13.27 13.31
CA GLY A 25 -2.92 -12.31 14.39
C GLY A 25 -1.46 -11.86 14.50
N ARG A 26 -0.61 -12.20 13.51
CA ARG A 26 0.80 -11.79 13.51
C ARG A 26 0.92 -10.29 13.25
N ARG A 27 2.06 -9.71 13.57
CA ARG A 27 2.38 -8.35 13.12
C ARG A 27 2.88 -8.38 11.67
N LEU A 28 2.72 -7.25 10.97
CA LEU A 28 3.45 -7.02 9.73
C LEU A 28 4.95 -7.17 9.99
N THR A 29 5.64 -7.81 9.05
CA THR A 29 7.10 -7.87 9.07
C THR A 29 7.67 -6.50 8.74
N ARG A 30 8.98 -6.34 8.99
CA ARG A 30 9.68 -5.10 8.64
C ARG A 30 9.63 -4.85 7.12
N ASP A 31 9.85 -5.89 6.33
CA ASP A 31 9.88 -5.80 4.86
C ASP A 31 8.49 -5.44 4.30
N GLU A 32 7.42 -6.00 4.88
CA GLU A 32 6.05 -5.63 4.52
C GLU A 32 5.78 -4.15 4.82
N LEU A 33 6.17 -3.67 5.99
CA LEU A 33 6.03 -2.26 6.36
C LEU A 33 6.84 -1.32 5.46
N GLU A 34 8.07 -1.71 5.11
CA GLU A 34 8.96 -0.94 4.25
C GLU A 34 8.39 -0.85 2.83
N SER A 35 7.96 -1.98 2.26
CA SER A 35 7.31 -1.99 0.95
C SER A 35 6.03 -1.15 0.92
N ARG A 36 5.23 -1.12 2.01
CA ARG A 36 4.05 -0.23 2.09
C ARG A 36 4.42 1.25 2.19
N ARG A 37 5.55 1.59 2.83
CA ARG A 37 6.04 2.97 2.88
C ARG A 37 6.50 3.43 1.51
N GLU A 38 7.29 2.63 0.81
CA GLU A 38 7.77 2.94 -0.56
C GLU A 38 6.61 3.19 -1.52
N LEU A 39 5.60 2.33 -1.54
CA LEU A 39 4.41 2.52 -2.40
C LEU A 39 3.62 3.78 -2.00
N GLY A 40 3.53 4.07 -0.71
CA GLY A 40 2.90 5.30 -0.22
C GLY A 40 3.66 6.57 -0.62
N GLU A 41 4.99 6.52 -0.62
CA GLU A 41 5.84 7.61 -1.10
C GLU A 41 5.67 7.82 -2.61
N GLN A 42 5.70 6.75 -3.41
CA GLN A 42 5.44 6.82 -4.85
C GLN A 42 4.04 7.36 -5.17
N ALA A 43 3.02 6.97 -4.39
CA ALA A 43 1.67 7.51 -4.54
C ALA A 43 1.65 9.02 -4.24
N ALA A 44 2.33 9.46 -3.19
CA ALA A 44 2.43 10.88 -2.84
C ALA A 44 3.19 11.69 -3.90
N GLU A 45 4.27 11.15 -4.46
CA GLU A 45 4.98 11.73 -5.61
C GLU A 45 4.08 11.84 -6.85
N ALA A 46 3.20 10.87 -7.06
CA ALA A 46 2.17 10.91 -8.11
C ALA A 46 0.98 11.83 -7.79
N GLY A 47 0.99 12.52 -6.65
CA GLY A 47 -0.07 13.43 -6.21
C GLY A 47 -1.31 12.75 -5.63
N LEU A 48 -1.23 11.46 -5.28
CA LEU A 48 -2.31 10.67 -4.70
C LEU A 48 -2.18 10.61 -3.18
N GLY A 49 -3.04 11.34 -2.47
CA GLY A 49 -3.15 11.25 -1.01
C GLY A 49 -3.91 9.99 -0.58
N LEU A 50 -3.19 8.95 -0.14
CA LEU A 50 -3.82 7.69 0.31
C LEU A 50 -4.46 7.78 1.72
N ARG A 51 -4.16 8.82 2.51
CA ARG A 51 -4.78 9.07 3.83
C ARG A 51 -6.14 9.73 3.66
N GLY A 52 -7.18 8.95 3.39
CA GLY A 52 -8.55 9.45 3.23
C GLY A 52 -9.38 8.71 2.18
N MET A 53 -8.81 7.69 1.55
CA MET A 53 -9.54 6.72 0.72
C MET A 53 -10.20 5.63 1.56
#